data_AF-A0A535KVT7-F1
#
_entry.id   AF-A0A535KVT7-F1
#
_cell.length_a   1.000
_cell.length_b   1.000
_cell.length_c   1.000
_cell.angle_alpha   90.00
_cell.angle_beta   90.00
_cell.angle_gamma   90.00
#
_symmetry.space_group_name_H-M   'P 1'
#
loop_
_entity.id
_entity.type
_entity.pdbx_description
1 polymer ?
#
loop_
_entity_poly.entity_id
_entity_poly.type
_entity_poly.pdbx_seq_one_letter_code
_entity_poly.pdbx_strand_id
1 'polypeptide(L)'
;MGQPGAKQGDQITAVDIHIIMIPSPSGSVPTPLPHPFSGLINGNLSSNVKIMGMPAATQGSTADNMPPHIPQGGPFQNPPSNKGKIM
;
A
#
# COMPACT_ATOMS: atom_id res chain seq x y z
N MET A 1 -15.38 18.29 -11.14
CA MET A 1 -14.03 18.91 -11.13
C MET A 1 -13.96 19.85 -9.94
N GLY A 2 -12.86 19.84 -9.17
CA GLY A 2 -12.74 20.71 -7.97
C GLY A 2 -11.90 20.15 -6.83
N GLN A 3 -11.49 18.88 -6.88
CA GLN A 3 -10.53 18.33 -5.91
C GLN A 3 -9.10 18.69 -6.34
N PRO A 4 -8.18 18.91 -5.38
CA PRO A 4 -6.76 19.04 -5.68
C PRO A 4 -6.24 17.83 -6.44
N GLY A 5 -5.39 18.04 -7.43
CA GLY A 5 -4.71 16.94 -8.09
C GLY A 5 -3.71 16.26 -7.14
N ALA A 6 -3.67 14.93 -7.18
CA ALA A 6 -2.72 14.15 -6.40
C ALA A 6 -1.29 14.36 -6.90
N LYS A 7 -0.34 14.41 -5.98
CA LYS A 7 1.09 14.67 -6.26
C LYS A 7 1.99 13.82 -5.38
N GLN A 8 3.29 13.84 -5.70
CA GLN A 8 4.31 13.23 -4.85
C GLN A 8 4.15 13.63 -3.38
N GLY A 9 4.22 12.65 -2.48
CA GLY A 9 4.11 12.84 -1.04
C GLY A 9 2.69 12.90 -0.51
N ASP A 10 1.66 12.91 -1.35
CA ASP A 10 0.29 12.71 -0.87
C ASP A 10 0.12 11.28 -0.33
N GLN A 11 -0.71 11.14 0.71
CA GLN A 11 -0.95 9.89 1.40
C GLN A 11 -2.15 9.16 0.79
N ILE A 12 -2.01 7.84 0.58
CA ILE A 12 -3.09 6.91 0.25
C ILE A 12 -3.42 6.12 1.51
N THR A 13 -4.71 6.10 1.87
CA THR A 13 -5.24 5.22 2.91
C THR A 13 -6.11 4.13 2.28
N ALA A 14 -5.87 2.88 2.67
CA ALA A 14 -6.62 1.72 2.18
C ALA A 14 -6.54 0.57 3.20
N VAL A 15 -7.09 -0.59 2.83
CA VAL A 15 -6.97 -1.83 3.60
C VAL A 15 -6.58 -2.95 2.65
N ASP A 16 -5.44 -3.57 2.92
CA ASP A 16 -5.01 -4.79 2.23
C ASP A 16 -5.49 -6.02 3.00
N ILE A 17 -5.63 -7.15 2.30
CA ILE A 17 -5.88 -8.45 2.91
C ILE A 17 -4.65 -9.33 2.69
N HIS A 18 -4.08 -9.85 3.78
CA HIS A 18 -2.99 -10.82 3.73
C HIS A 18 -3.39 -12.11 4.42
N ILE A 19 -2.90 -13.23 3.89
CA ILE A 19 -3.09 -14.53 4.53
C ILE A 19 -1.97 -14.74 5.55
N ILE A 20 -2.36 -14.97 6.80
CA ILE A 20 -1.47 -15.31 7.90
C ILE A 20 -1.59 -16.81 8.20
N MET A 21 -0.46 -17.49 8.40
CA MET A 21 -0.40 -18.88 8.82
C MET A 21 -0.51 -18.96 10.35
N ILE A 22 -1.73 -19.01 10.88
CA ILE A 22 -1.99 -18.99 12.32
C ILE A 22 -1.73 -20.37 12.93
N PRO A 23 -0.88 -20.51 13.97
CA PRO A 23 -0.64 -21.79 14.63
C PRO A 23 -1.89 -22.40 15.27
N SER A 24 -2.06 -23.72 15.14
CA SER A 24 -3.09 -24.52 15.83
C SER A 24 -2.54 -25.91 16.20
N PRO A 25 -3.23 -26.69 17.07
CA PRO A 25 -2.77 -28.01 17.48
C PRO A 25 -2.55 -29.01 16.32
N SER A 26 -3.28 -28.88 15.21
CA SER A 26 -3.18 -29.76 14.04
C SER A 26 -2.27 -29.20 12.92
N GLY A 27 -1.59 -28.08 13.15
CA GLY A 27 -0.77 -27.38 12.15
C GLY A 27 -1.16 -25.91 11.98
N SER A 28 -0.63 -25.24 10.96
CA SER A 28 -1.01 -23.84 10.69
C SER A 28 -2.29 -23.75 9.84
N VAL A 29 -3.14 -22.78 10.17
CA VAL A 29 -4.39 -22.49 9.45
C VAL A 29 -4.20 -21.19 8.65
N PRO A 30 -4.36 -21.20 7.31
CA PRO A 30 -4.33 -20.00 6.49
C PRO A 30 -5.55 -19.12 6.78
N THR A 31 -5.32 -17.91 7.29
CA THR A 31 -6.39 -16.99 7.70
C THR A 31 -6.21 -15.64 7.01
N PRO A 32 -7.15 -15.20 6.15
CA PRO A 32 -7.14 -13.85 5.58
C PRO A 32 -7.42 -12.80 6.67
N LEU A 33 -6.51 -11.85 6.86
CA LEU A 33 -6.64 -10.78 7.86
C LEU A 33 -6.40 -9.38 7.25
N PRO A 34 -7.15 -8.36 7.70
CA PRO A 34 -7.01 -6.99 7.21
C PRO A 34 -5.74 -6.33 7.76
N HIS A 35 -5.08 -5.54 6.90
CA HIS A 35 -3.91 -4.74 7.22
C HIS A 35 -4.12 -3.31 6.70
N PRO A 36 -4.11 -2.29 7.57
CA PRO A 36 -4.21 -0.91 7.14
C PRO A 36 -3.03 -0.52 6.25
N PHE A 37 -3.34 0.03 5.08
CA PHE A 37 -2.36 0.62 4.18
C PHE A 37 -2.38 2.15 4.37
N SER A 38 -1.22 2.72 4.62
CA SER A 38 -0.99 4.16 4.75
C SER A 38 0.29 4.50 4.00
N GLY A 39 0.17 4.66 2.69
CA GLY A 39 1.33 4.80 1.81
C GLY A 39 1.53 6.19 1.24
N LEU A 40 2.78 6.58 1.00
CA LEU A 40 3.12 7.85 0.35
C LEU A 40 3.32 7.63 -1.14
N ILE A 41 2.69 8.47 -1.97
CA ILE A 41 2.89 8.47 -3.42
C ILE A 41 4.33 8.92 -3.72
N ASN A 42 5.14 8.03 -4.28
CA ASN A 42 6.57 8.28 -4.42
C ASN A 42 7.21 7.68 -5.69
N GLY A 43 6.43 7.02 -6.57
CA GLY A 43 6.96 6.39 -7.78
C GLY A 43 6.05 6.49 -8.99
N ASN A 44 6.63 6.28 -10.16
CA ASN A 44 5.99 6.37 -11.47
C ASN A 44 5.12 7.64 -11.64
N LEU A 45 5.73 8.80 -11.37
CA LEU A 45 5.11 10.12 -11.39
C LEU A 45 5.40 10.84 -12.71
N SER A 46 4.65 11.90 -12.99
CA SER A 46 4.91 12.74 -14.16
C SER A 46 6.31 13.34 -14.13
N SER A 47 7.02 13.29 -15.26
CA SER A 47 8.37 13.86 -15.40
C SER A 47 8.37 15.37 -15.62
N ASN A 48 7.24 15.94 -16.06
CA ASN A 48 7.16 17.34 -16.52
C ASN A 48 5.95 18.11 -15.97
N VAL A 49 4.87 17.44 -15.56
CA VAL A 49 3.71 18.10 -14.94
C VAL A 49 3.88 18.12 -13.44
N LYS A 50 3.76 19.33 -12.87
CA LYS A 50 3.86 19.58 -11.44
C LYS A 50 2.55 20.16 -10.89
N ILE A 51 2.19 19.75 -9.68
CA ILE A 51 1.10 20.31 -8.89
C ILE A 51 1.73 20.85 -7.61
N MET A 52 1.58 22.16 -7.36
CA MET A 52 2.21 22.82 -6.21
C MET A 52 3.73 22.60 -6.14
N GLY A 53 4.41 22.55 -7.30
CA GLY A 53 5.85 22.33 -7.39
C GLY A 53 6.32 20.87 -7.28
N MET A 54 5.42 19.93 -6.97
CA MET A 54 5.71 18.50 -6.84
C MET A 54 5.26 17.73 -8.10
N PRO A 55 5.95 16.65 -8.51
CA PRO A 55 5.51 15.79 -9.62
C PRO A 55 4.07 15.31 -9.44
N ALA A 56 3.25 15.44 -10.48
CA ALA A 56 1.86 14.99 -10.47
C ALA A 56 1.77 13.45 -10.46
N ALA A 57 0.84 12.91 -9.68
CA ALA A 57 0.47 11.51 -9.73
C ALA A 57 -0.52 11.26 -10.87
N THR A 58 -0.36 10.14 -11.56
CA THR A 58 -1.22 9.71 -12.66
C THR A 58 -1.66 8.26 -12.46
N GLN A 59 -2.53 7.77 -13.34
CA GLN A 59 -2.76 6.33 -13.45
C GLN A 59 -1.41 5.63 -13.63
N GLY A 60 -1.18 4.59 -12.83
CA GLY A 60 0.06 3.84 -12.76
C GLY A 60 1.08 4.34 -11.74
N SER A 61 0.92 5.53 -11.14
CA SER A 61 1.79 5.98 -10.05
C SER A 61 1.74 5.01 -8.87
N THR A 62 2.85 4.90 -8.14
CA THR A 62 3.01 3.95 -7.05
C THR A 62 3.16 4.65 -5.71
N ALA A 63 2.73 3.96 -4.65
CA ALA A 63 2.89 4.39 -3.27
C ALA A 63 3.53 3.29 -2.43
N ASP A 64 4.29 3.69 -1.43
CA ASP A 64 4.95 2.77 -0.50
C ASP A 64 4.26 2.82 0.84
N ASN A 65 3.80 1.66 1.34
CA ASN A 65 3.19 1.57 2.65
C ASN A 65 4.19 1.90 3.75
N MET A 66 3.80 2.77 4.68
CA MET A 66 4.64 3.19 5.80
C MET A 66 3.82 3.31 7.10
N PRO A 67 4.08 2.48 8.13
CA PRO A 67 5.09 1.42 8.17
C PRO A 67 4.74 0.22 7.28
N PRO A 68 5.72 -0.61 6.90
CA PRO A 68 5.44 -1.89 6.24
C PRO A 68 4.53 -2.79 7.08
N HIS A 69 3.76 -3.64 6.42
CA HIS A 69 2.89 -4.60 7.11
C HIS A 69 3.69 -5.57 7.97
N ILE A 70 3.23 -5.71 9.20
CA ILE A 70 3.71 -6.68 10.17
C ILE A 70 2.71 -7.84 10.29
N PRO A 71 3.20 -9.08 10.44
CA PRO A 71 2.33 -10.24 10.59
C PRO A 71 1.53 -10.21 11.89
N GLN A 72 0.29 -10.69 11.87
CA GLN A 72 -0.62 -10.74 13.03
C GLN A 72 -0.84 -12.20 13.49
N GLY A 73 -0.08 -12.66 14.50
CA GLY A 73 -0.29 -13.97 15.14
C GLY A 73 0.37 -15.19 14.48
N GLY A 74 1.04 -15.01 13.34
CA GLY A 74 1.80 -16.05 12.62
C GLY A 74 2.50 -15.44 11.41
N PRO A 75 3.38 -16.15 10.68
CA PRO A 75 4.03 -15.59 9.51
C PRO A 75 3.03 -15.35 8.37
N PHE A 76 3.32 -14.39 7.49
CA PHE A 76 2.61 -14.27 6.23
C PHE A 76 2.76 -15.57 5.42
N GLN A 77 1.69 -16.01 4.75
CA GLN A 77 1.80 -17.06 3.74
C GLN A 77 2.69 -16.61 2.58
N ASN A 78 2.53 -15.34 2.16
CA ASN A 78 3.37 -14.67 1.18
C ASN A 78 3.75 -13.28 1.73
N PRO A 79 5.05 -12.92 1.77
CA PRO A 79 5.46 -11.60 2.23
C PRO A 79 4.81 -10.47 1.42
N PRO A 80 4.36 -9.38 2.07
CA PRO A 80 3.73 -8.25 1.40
C PRO A 80 4.76 -7.44 0.60
N SER A 81 4.37 -6.97 -0.59
CA SER A 81 5.21 -6.05 -1.38
C SER A 81 5.29 -4.65 -0.75
N ASN A 82 4.28 -4.29 0.07
CA ASN A 82 4.11 -2.95 0.63
C ASN A 82 4.03 -1.84 -0.44
N LYS A 83 3.51 -2.17 -1.62
CA LYS A 83 3.33 -1.25 -2.75
C LYS A 83 1.86 -1.13 -3.12
N GLY A 84 1.39 0.10 -3.32
CA GLY A 84 0.12 0.41 -3.98
C GLY A 84 0.36 0.94 -5.40
N LYS A 85 -0.58 0.70 -6.32
CA LYS A 85 -0.59 1.27 -7.67
C LYS A 85 -1.93 1.96 -7.91
N ILE A 86 -1.88 3.23 -8.32
CA ILE A 86 -3.07 4.00 -8.69
C ILE A 86 -3.59 3.44 -10.02
N MET A 87 -4.87 3.05 -10.07
CA MET A 87 -5.54 2.49 -11.25
C MET A 87 -6.63 3.41 -11.79
#